data_AF-A0AAV6D4Z0-F1
#
_entry.id   AF-A0AAV6D4Z0-F1
#
_cell.length_a   1.000
_cell.length_b   1.000
_cell.length_c   1.000
_cell.angle_alpha   90.00
_cell.angle_beta   90.00
_cell.angle_gamma   90.00
#
_symmetry.space_group_name_H-M   'P 1'
#
loop_
_entity.id
_entity.type
_entity.pdbx_description
1 polymer ?
#
loop_
_entity_poly.entity_id
_entity_poly.type
_entity_poly.pdbx_seq_one_letter_code
_entity_poly.pdbx_strand_id
1 'polypeptide(L)'
;MKPLDFSHELNRLMDPYWRKARIAARLLIKRELGKPWSPRDRRLLNRFATDSSVTNRLLDQAYCSHRARKRNGRSILDIIP
;
A
#
# COMPACT_ATOMS: atom_id res chain seq x y z
N MET A 1 -24.23 11.31 -7.87
CA MET A 1 -24.09 10.63 -6.56
C MET A 1 -22.60 10.38 -6.32
N LYS A 2 -21.99 10.93 -5.25
CA LYS A 2 -20.59 10.61 -4.92
C LYS A 2 -20.54 9.13 -4.49
N PRO A 3 -19.62 8.31 -5.01
CA PRO A 3 -19.48 6.94 -4.52
C PRO A 3 -19.13 6.98 -3.04
N LEU A 4 -19.78 6.13 -2.25
CA LEU A 4 -19.48 5.97 -0.83
C LEU A 4 -18.00 5.59 -0.67
N ASP A 5 -17.26 6.38 0.11
CA ASP A 5 -15.84 6.14 0.36
C ASP A 5 -15.67 5.18 1.55
N PHE A 6 -15.75 3.88 1.26
CA PHE A 6 -15.51 2.81 2.24
C PHE A 6 -14.03 2.59 2.53
N SER A 7 -13.12 3.44 2.04
CA SER A 7 -11.68 3.21 2.21
C SER A 7 -11.30 3.16 3.69
N HIS A 8 -11.97 3.90 4.57
CA HIS A 8 -11.72 3.87 6.01
C HIS A 8 -12.14 2.55 6.69
N GLU A 9 -13.32 2.01 6.35
CA GLU A 9 -13.82 0.75 6.92
C GLU A 9 -13.08 -0.48 6.38
N LEU A 10 -12.86 -0.51 5.06
CA LEU A 10 -12.03 -1.53 4.42
C LEU A 10 -10.61 -1.51 4.97
N ASN A 11 -10.03 -0.33 5.22
CA ASN A 11 -8.72 -0.23 5.85
C ASN A 11 -8.73 -0.74 7.30
N ARG A 12 -9.85 -0.69 8.03
CA ARG A 12 -9.98 -1.17 9.42
C ARG A 12 -10.04 -2.69 9.50
N LEU A 13 -10.76 -3.32 8.58
CA LEU A 13 -10.85 -4.78 8.43
C LEU A 13 -9.61 -5.41 7.77
N MET A 14 -8.73 -4.56 7.23
CA MET A 14 -7.54 -5.01 6.54
C MET A 14 -6.51 -5.62 7.49
N ASP A 15 -5.96 -6.77 7.11
CA ASP A 15 -4.90 -7.46 7.83
C ASP A 15 -3.78 -6.48 8.25
N PRO A 16 -3.36 -6.47 9.54
CA PRO A 16 -2.35 -5.53 10.04
C PRO A 16 -1.02 -5.60 9.30
N TYR A 17 -0.58 -6.79 8.89
CA TYR A 17 0.69 -7.00 8.18
C TYR A 17 0.58 -6.51 6.74
N TRP A 18 -0.55 -6.76 6.09
CA TRP A 18 -0.88 -6.20 4.78
C TRP A 18 -0.91 -4.67 4.80
N ARG A 19 -1.45 -4.05 5.85
CA ARG A 19 -1.42 -2.58 6.02
C ARG A 19 0.00 -2.05 6.05
N LYS A 20 0.89 -2.69 6.81
CA LYS A 20 2.32 -2.31 6.87
C LYS A 20 2.99 -2.48 5.51
N ALA A 21 2.78 -3.62 4.84
CA ALA A 21 3.34 -3.89 3.51
C ALA A 21 2.91 -2.85 2.47
N ARG A 22 1.64 -2.39 2.50
CA ARG A 22 1.16 -1.29 1.64
C ARG A 22 1.85 0.04 1.92
N ILE A 23 2.16 0.34 3.17
CA ILE A 23 2.91 1.57 3.50
C ILE A 23 4.36 1.44 3.00
N ALA A 24 5.01 0.30 3.23
CA ALA A 24 6.36 0.03 2.73
C ALA A 24 6.43 0.13 1.19
N ALA A 25 5.48 -0.47 0.47
CA ALA A 25 5.39 -0.38 -0.99
C ALA A 25 5.25 1.07 -1.48
N ARG A 26 4.46 1.90 -0.78
CA ARG A 26 4.32 3.32 -1.12
C ARG A 26 5.63 4.10 -0.94
N LEU A 27 6.46 3.75 0.06
CA LEU A 27 7.78 4.35 0.25
C LEU A 27 8.74 3.98 -0.88
N LEU A 28 8.71 2.71 -1.32
CA LEU A 28 9.48 2.25 -2.47
C LEU A 28 9.07 3.00 -3.75
N ILE A 29 7.77 3.08 -4.04
CA ILE A 29 7.25 3.82 -5.21
C ILE A 29 7.63 5.30 -5.12
N LYS A 30 7.56 5.90 -3.94
CA LYS A 30 7.99 7.29 -3.73
C LYS A 30 9.46 7.48 -4.12
N ARG A 31 10.34 6.53 -3.75
CA ARG A 31 11.76 6.52 -4.13
C ARG A 31 11.93 6.42 -5.65
N GLU A 32 11.22 5.49 -6.29
CA GLU A 32 11.27 5.29 -7.76
C GLU A 32 10.84 6.54 -8.53
N LEU A 33 9.88 7.30 -8.01
CA LEU A 33 9.42 8.56 -8.59
C LEU A 33 10.38 9.73 -8.34
N GLY A 34 11.56 9.50 -7.74
CA GLY A 34 12.52 10.56 -7.41
C GLY A 34 12.02 11.54 -6.35
N LYS A 35 10.95 11.22 -5.62
CA LYS A 35 10.38 12.14 -4.62
C LYS A 35 11.21 12.12 -3.33
N PRO A 36 11.52 13.30 -2.76
CA PRO A 36 12.34 13.36 -1.56
C PRO A 36 11.64 12.70 -0.37
N TRP A 37 12.40 11.92 0.39
CA TRP A 37 11.92 11.30 1.62
C TRP A 37 11.89 12.31 2.77
N SER A 38 10.74 12.40 3.43
CA SER A 38 10.59 13.14 4.67
C SER A 38 11.29 12.41 5.82
N PRO A 39 11.56 13.07 6.96
CA PRO A 39 12.04 12.39 8.17
C PRO A 39 11.12 11.25 8.62
N ARG A 40 9.80 11.39 8.42
CA ARG A 40 8.83 10.33 8.71
C ARG A 40 9.02 9.10 7.81
N ASP A 41 9.26 9.31 6.52
CA ASP A 41 9.49 8.23 5.55
C ASP A 41 10.71 7.41 5.93
N ARG A 42 11.81 8.10 6.29
CA ARG A 42 13.04 7.43 6.76
C ARG A 42 12.82 6.61 8.03
N ARG A 43 12.08 7.16 9.01
CA ARG A 43 11.71 6.42 10.23
C ARG A 43 10.88 5.17 9.92
N LEU A 44 9.90 5.29 9.03
CA LEU A 44 9.07 4.16 8.62
C LEU A 44 9.87 3.10 7.87
N LEU A 45 10.77 3.51 6.98
CA LEU A 45 11.67 2.60 6.27
C LEU A 45 12.52 1.79 7.25
N ASN A 46 13.20 2.46 8.18
CA ASN A 46 14.03 1.79 9.17
C ASN A 46 13.21 0.82 10.04
N ARG A 47 11.98 1.21 10.40
CA ARG A 47 11.07 0.33 11.15
C ARG A 47 10.67 -0.90 10.35
N PHE A 48 10.33 -0.76 9.07
CA PHE A 48 9.91 -1.90 8.25
C PHE A 48 11.07 -2.81 7.86
N ALA A 49 12.29 -2.29 7.75
CA ALA A 49 13.48 -3.08 7.45
C ALA A 49 13.79 -4.13 8.53
N THR A 50 13.35 -3.90 9.77
CA THR A 50 13.55 -4.81 10.91
C THR A 50 12.26 -5.50 11.37
N ASP A 51 11.13 -5.24 10.72
CA ASP A 51 9.83 -5.81 11.09
C ASP A 51 9.59 -7.14 10.37
N SER A 52 9.70 -8.25 11.10
CA SER A 52 9.51 -9.61 10.56
C SER A 52 8.11 -9.88 10.03
N SER A 53 7.12 -9.03 10.37
CA SER A 53 5.77 -9.14 9.81
C SER A 53 5.64 -8.57 8.40
N VAL A 54 6.64 -7.81 7.92
CA VAL A 54 6.71 -7.29 6.55
C VAL A 54 7.73 -8.10 5.77
N THR A 55 7.27 -9.17 5.13
CA THR A 55 8.13 -10.01 4.29
C THR A 55 8.28 -9.40 2.89
N ASN A 56 9.38 -9.74 2.19
CA ASN A 56 9.57 -9.35 0.78
C ASN A 56 8.37 -9.76 -0.08
N ARG A 57 7.82 -10.97 0.14
CA ARG A 57 6.63 -11.44 -0.56
C ARG A 57 5.43 -10.52 -0.38
N LEU A 58 5.14 -10.09 0.86
CA LEU A 58 4.03 -9.17 1.13
C LEU A 58 4.28 -7.79 0.53
N LEU A 59 5.52 -7.31 0.56
CA LEU A 59 5.93 -6.06 -0.06
C LEU A 59 5.71 -6.08 -1.58
N ASP A 60 6.15 -7.15 -2.25
CA ASP A 60 6.00 -7.34 -3.69
C ASP A 60 4.52 -7.40 -4.09
N GLN A 61 3.71 -8.15 -3.34
CA GLN A 61 2.26 -8.20 -3.53
C GLN A 61 1.62 -6.81 -3.40
N ALA A 62 2.02 -6.03 -2.39
CA ALA A 62 1.51 -4.69 -2.17
C ALA A 62 1.93 -3.71 -3.27
N TYR A 63 3.17 -3.83 -3.75
CA TYR A 63 3.70 -3.05 -4.87
C TYR A 63 2.94 -3.34 -6.17
N CYS A 64 2.79 -4.62 -6.52
CA CYS A 64 2.03 -5.07 -7.68
C CYS A 64 0.56 -4.64 -7.60
N SER A 65 -0.07 -4.78 -6.44
CA SER A 65 -1.44 -4.32 -6.20
C SER A 65 -1.59 -2.81 -6.47
N HIS A 66 -0.66 -1.99 -5.98
CA HIS A 66 -0.68 -0.55 -6.24
C HIS A 66 -0.57 -0.22 -7.74
N ARG A 67 0.35 -0.87 -8.45
CA ARG A 67 0.55 -0.70 -9.89
C ARG A 67 -0.67 -1.18 -10.70
N ALA A 68 -1.27 -2.32 -10.33
CA ALA A 68 -2.46 -2.86 -10.97
C ALA A 68 -3.65 -1.92 -10.86
N ARG A 69 -3.89 -1.33 -9.67
CA ARG A 69 -4.94 -0.32 -9.47
C ARG A 69 -4.71 0.94 -10.31
N LYS A 70 -3.45 1.37 -10.46
CA LYS A 70 -3.10 2.51 -11.32
C LYS A 70 -3.31 2.19 -12.82
N ARG A 71 -2.98 0.97 -13.25
CA ARG A 71 -3.05 0.54 -14.66
C ARG A 71 -4.48 0.22 -15.10
N ASN A 72 -5.21 -0.53 -14.28
CA ASN A 72 -6.47 -1.16 -14.67
C ASN A 72 -7.70 -0.42 -14.13
N GLY A 73 -7.53 0.53 -13.19
CA GLY A 73 -8.64 1.23 -12.55
C GLY A 73 -9.42 0.31 -11.60
N ARG A 74 -10.74 0.19 -11.84
CA ARG A 74 -11.64 -0.63 -11.02
C ARG A 74 -11.36 -2.13 -11.23
N SER A 75 -11.31 -2.88 -10.13
CA SER A 75 -11.18 -4.34 -10.14
C SER A 75 -12.51 -4.98 -10.56
N ILE A 76 -12.48 -6.25 -10.97
CA ILE A 76 -13.70 -7.06 -11.19
C ILE A 76 -14.64 -7.04 -9.96
N LEU A 77 -14.06 -6.97 -8.77
CA LEU A 77 -14.79 -6.85 -7.50
C LEU A 77 -15.47 -5.48 -7.30
N ASP A 78 -15.08 -4.46 -8.06
CA ASP A 78 -15.70 -3.13 -8.02
C ASP A 78 -16.68 -2.92 -9.20
N ILE A 79 -16.80 -3.91 -10.10
CA ILE A 79 -17.63 -3.86 -11.31
C ILE A 79 -18.95 -4.62 -11.09
N ILE A 80 -18.96 -5.64 -10.24
CA ILE A 80 -20.16 -6.40 -9.89
C ILE A 80 -20.78 -5.78 -8.62
N PRO A 81 -22.08 -5.39 -8.63
CA PRO A 81 -22.76 -4.81 -7.48
C PRO A 81 -22.91 -5.78 -6.31
#